data_AF-A0A8J3R7L6-F1
#
_entry.id   AF-A0A8J3R7L6-F1
#
_cell.length_a   1.000
_cell.length_b   1.000
_cell.length_c   1.000
_cell.angle_alpha   90.00
_cell.angle_beta   90.00
_cell.angle_gamma   90.00
#
_symmetry.space_group_name_H-M   'P 1'
#
loop_
_entity.id
_entity.type
_entity.pdbx_description
1 polymer ?
#
loop_
_entity_poly.entity_id
_entity_poly.type
_entity_poly.pdbx_seq_one_letter_code
_entity_poly.pdbx_strand_id
1 'polypeptide(L)'
;MVTARPWRKHGELVDLPSAVVGAGIRAGLTPVDRCVALLAAVRDGQLVAHPSFFQLQQVRKARITGTPMHLITHEDVLVFVKG
;
A
#
# COMPACT_ATOMS: atom_id res chain seq x y z
N MET A 1 15.81 -1.00 -4.02
CA MET A 1 14.51 -0.36 -3.68
C MET A 1 13.40 -1.26 -4.19
N VAL A 2 12.37 -1.48 -3.36
CA VAL A 2 11.19 -2.27 -3.72
C VAL A 2 9.95 -1.47 -3.37
N THR A 3 8.97 -1.39 -4.26
CA THR A 3 7.65 -0.85 -3.92
C THR A 3 6.72 -1.99 -3.56
N ALA A 4 5.96 -1.82 -2.49
CA ALA A 4 5.00 -2.81 -2.03
C ALA A 4 3.74 -2.11 -1.53
N ARG A 5 2.58 -2.70 -1.81
CA ARG A 5 1.29 -2.18 -1.37
C ARG A 5 0.58 -3.26 -0.58
N PRO A 6 -0.10 -2.93 0.55
CA PRO A 6 -1.02 -3.90 1.14
C PRO A 6 -2.13 -4.23 0.13
N TRP A 7 -2.70 -5.42 0.23
CA TRP A 7 -3.81 -5.84 -0.62
C TRP A 7 -4.89 -6.49 0.24
N ARG A 8 -6.05 -6.77 -0.33
CA ARG A 8 -7.13 -7.43 0.41
C ARG A 8 -7.39 -8.83 -0.11
N LYS A 9 -7.54 -9.77 0.82
CA LYS A 9 -7.96 -11.15 0.54
C LYS A 9 -9.14 -11.49 1.45
N HIS A 10 -10.28 -11.82 0.86
CA HIS A 10 -11.54 -12.08 1.60
C HIS A 10 -11.94 -10.93 2.55
N GLY A 11 -11.69 -9.67 2.15
CA GLY A 11 -12.00 -8.49 2.96
C GLY A 11 -10.88 -8.06 3.91
N GLU A 12 -10.03 -8.99 4.34
CA GLU A 12 -8.92 -8.73 5.26
C GLU A 12 -7.73 -8.06 4.58
N LEU A 13 -7.07 -7.16 5.31
CA LEU A 13 -5.87 -6.48 4.83
C LEU A 13 -4.63 -7.36 5.02
N VAL A 14 -3.95 -7.65 3.92
CA VAL A 14 -2.69 -8.40 3.90
C VAL A 14 -1.52 -7.42 3.84
N ASP A 15 -0.70 -7.42 4.88
CA ASP A 15 0.50 -6.58 5.00
C ASP A 15 1.68 -7.15 4.19
N LEU A 16 1.60 -7.01 2.87
CA LEU A 16 2.69 -7.34 1.95
C LEU A 16 3.97 -6.51 2.23
N PRO A 17 3.91 -5.20 2.52
CA PRO A 17 5.12 -4.42 2.83
C PRO A 17 5.99 -5.04 3.93
N SER A 18 5.42 -5.44 5.07
CA SER A 18 6.19 -6.07 6.14
C SER A 18 6.75 -7.43 5.72
N ALA A 19 6.01 -8.20 4.91
CA ALA A 19 6.51 -9.46 4.37
C ALA A 19 7.73 -9.26 3.43
N VAL A 20 7.73 -8.18 2.63
CA VAL A 20 8.87 -7.81 1.76
C VAL A 20 10.07 -7.37 2.59
N VAL A 21 9.88 -6.59 3.66
CA VAL A 21 10.96 -6.26 4.62
C VAL A 21 11.59 -7.54 5.18
N GLY A 22 10.77 -8.48 5.68
CA GLY A 22 11.25 -9.75 6.18
C GLY A 22 12.00 -10.57 5.13
N ALA A 23 11.56 -10.56 3.87
CA ALA A 23 12.25 -11.23 2.78
C ALA A 23 13.62 -10.59 2.48
N GLY A 24 13.71 -9.26 2.48
CA GLY A 24 14.97 -8.53 2.30
C GLY A 24 15.99 -8.87 3.38
N ILE A 25 15.56 -8.89 4.65
CA ILE A 25 16.41 -9.27 5.78
C ILE A 25 16.94 -10.70 5.62
N ARG A 26 16.08 -11.67 5.26
CA ARG A 26 16.51 -13.06 5.01
C ARG A 26 17.45 -13.20 3.82
N ALA A 27 17.41 -12.27 2.87
CA ALA A 27 18.32 -12.20 1.74
C ALA A 27 19.66 -11.49 2.07
N GLY A 28 19.88 -11.09 3.33
CA GLY A 28 21.10 -10.39 3.77
C GLY A 28 21.10 -8.89 3.45
N LEU A 29 19.94 -8.29 3.22
CA LEU A 29 19.80 -6.85 3.02
C LEU A 29 19.43 -6.14 4.33
N THR A 30 19.98 -4.96 4.54
CA THR A 30 19.65 -4.12 5.70
C THR A 30 18.61 -3.06 5.27
N PRO A 31 17.41 -3.05 5.87
CA PRO A 31 16.45 -1.97 5.63
C PRO A 31 16.97 -0.66 6.23
N VAL A 32 16.93 0.42 5.45
CA VAL A 32 17.44 1.73 5.86
C VAL A 32 16.40 2.84 5.82
N ASP A 33 15.34 2.67 5.03
CA ASP A 33 14.24 3.62 4.97
C ASP A 33 12.93 2.97 4.48
N ARG A 34 11.81 3.59 4.83
CA ARG A 34 10.46 3.23 4.37
C ARG A 34 9.68 4.51 4.11
N CYS A 35 9.55 4.86 2.83
CA CYS A 35 8.83 6.07 2.43
C CYS A 35 7.39 5.76 2.01
N VAL A 36 6.49 6.71 2.21
CA VAL A 36 5.11 6.65 1.73
C VAL A 36 5.03 7.24 0.33
N ALA A 37 4.62 6.44 -0.65
CA ALA A 37 4.32 6.91 -2.01
C ALA A 37 2.81 7.04 -2.19
N LEU A 38 2.28 8.27 -2.18
CA LEU A 38 0.85 8.52 -2.31
C LEU A 38 0.31 8.15 -3.70
N LEU A 39 -0.86 7.51 -3.72
CA LEU A 39 -1.63 7.16 -4.90
C LEU A 39 -2.62 8.29 -5.22
N ALA A 40 -2.08 9.40 -5.65
CA ALA A 40 -2.84 10.60 -5.99
C ALA A 40 -2.27 11.23 -7.26
N ALA A 41 -3.13 11.91 -8.01
CA ALA A 41 -2.69 12.86 -9.03
C ALA A 41 -2.41 14.21 -8.34
N VAL A 42 -1.43 14.95 -8.85
CA VAL A 42 -1.25 16.36 -8.51
C VAL A 42 -1.95 17.19 -9.60
N ARG A 43 -2.89 18.04 -9.21
CA ARG A 43 -3.61 18.95 -10.12
C ARG A 43 -3.68 20.33 -9.48
N ASP A 44 -3.16 21.34 -10.17
CA ASP A 44 -3.14 22.73 -9.68
C ASP A 44 -2.54 22.86 -8.27
N GLY A 45 -1.48 22.10 -7.99
CA GLY A 45 -0.82 22.07 -6.68
C GLY A 45 -1.58 21.31 -5.59
N GLN A 46 -2.72 20.69 -5.90
CA GLN A 46 -3.55 19.93 -4.97
C GLN A 46 -3.45 18.42 -5.23
N LEU A 47 -3.57 17.64 -4.15
CA LEU A 47 -3.66 16.18 -4.24
C LEU A 47 -5.09 15.77 -4.55
N VAL A 48 -5.27 15.02 -5.64
CA VAL A 48 -6.55 14.44 -6.05
C VAL A 48 -6.45 12.93 -5.95
N ALA A 49 -7.31 12.32 -5.12
CA ALA A 49 -7.35 10.88 -4.95
C ALA A 49 -7.54 10.17 -6.30
N HIS A 50 -6.71 9.16 -6.57
CA HIS A 50 -6.75 8.41 -7.83
C HIS A 50 -6.94 6.91 -7.59
N PRO A 51 -8.03 6.48 -6.91
CA PRO A 51 -8.29 5.07 -6.67
C PRO A 51 -8.77 4.37 -7.95
N SER A 52 -8.47 3.07 -8.07
CA SER A 52 -9.04 2.27 -9.15
C SER A 52 -10.55 2.08 -8.97
N PHE A 53 -11.26 1.90 -10.08
CA PHE A 53 -12.70 1.58 -10.08
C PHE A 53 -13.01 0.37 -9.18
N PHE A 54 -12.21 -0.69 -9.29
CA PHE A 54 -12.38 -1.92 -8.50
C PHE A 54 -12.24 -1.65 -7.00
N GLN A 55 -11.24 -0.87 -6.58
CA GLN A 55 -11.03 -0.56 -5.17
C GLN A 55 -12.20 0.27 -4.60
N LEU A 56 -12.68 1.26 -5.36
CA LEU A 56 -13.87 2.04 -4.99
C LEU A 56 -15.11 1.15 -4.86
N GLN A 57 -15.34 0.24 -5.82
CA GLN A 57 -16.49 -0.66 -5.80
C GLN A 57 -16.45 -1.59 -4.57
N GLN A 58 -15.29 -2.16 -4.25
CA GLN A 58 -15.12 -3.04 -3.07
C GLN A 58 -15.37 -2.28 -1.77
N VAL A 59 -14.79 -1.09 -1.60
CA VAL A 59 -15.01 -0.24 -0.41
C VAL A 59 -16.48 0.13 -0.26
N ARG A 60 -17.16 0.51 -1.36
CA ARG A 60 -18.59 0.85 -1.33
C ARG A 60 -19.44 -0.37 -0.92
N LYS A 61 -19.20 -1.54 -1.51
CA LYS A 61 -19.91 -2.78 -1.16
C LYS A 61 -19.74 -3.13 0.32
N ALA A 62 -18.50 -3.13 0.81
CA ALA A 62 -18.20 -3.41 2.21
C ALA A 62 -18.94 -2.46 3.16
N ARG A 63 -18.96 -1.15 2.85
CA ARG A 63 -19.66 -0.16 3.67
C ARG A 63 -21.17 -0.35 3.66
N ILE A 64 -21.77 -0.71 2.52
CA ILE A 64 -23.21 -1.00 2.43
C ILE A 64 -23.59 -2.21 3.30
N THR A 65 -22.71 -3.21 3.41
CA THR A 65 -22.92 -4.41 4.24
C THR A 65 -22.48 -4.22 5.70
N GLY A 66 -22.20 -2.98 6.13
CA GLY A 66 -21.82 -2.67 7.51
C GLY A 66 -20.37 -2.97 7.87
N THR A 67 -19.53 -3.36 6.92
CA THR A 67 -18.09 -3.59 7.14
C THR A 67 -17.31 -2.27 6.97
N PRO A 68 -16.64 -1.77 8.03
CA PRO A 68 -15.78 -0.61 7.91
C PRO A 68 -14.61 -0.88 6.95
N MET A 69 -14.47 -0.07 5.90
CA MET A 69 -13.40 -0.23 4.93
C MET A 69 -12.97 1.11 4.33
N HIS A 70 -11.66 1.28 4.17
CA HIS A 70 -11.04 2.44 3.54
C HIS A 70 -10.25 2.04 2.28
N LEU A 71 -10.05 3.03 1.41
CA LEU A 71 -9.16 2.93 0.26
C LEU A 71 -7.72 2.75 0.75
N ILE A 72 -6.96 1.91 0.04
CA ILE A 72 -5.50 1.94 0.08
C ILE A 72 -5.05 3.13 -0.78
N THR A 73 -4.40 4.11 -0.15
CA THR A 73 -4.07 5.41 -0.75
C THR A 73 -2.58 5.62 -0.95
N HIS A 74 -1.74 4.65 -0.61
CA HIS A 74 -0.30 4.73 -0.82
C HIS A 74 0.29 3.34 -1.09
N GLU A 75 1.52 3.34 -1.61
CA GLU A 75 2.45 2.23 -1.52
C GLU A 75 3.56 2.58 -0.53
N ASP A 76 4.28 1.56 -0.08
CA ASP A 76 5.53 1.70 0.64
C ASP A 76 6.70 1.56 -0.32
N VAL A 77 7.63 2.51 -0.26
CA VAL A 77 8.93 2.43 -0.92
C VAL A 77 9.93 1.95 0.10
N LEU A 78 10.34 0.69 -0.02
CA LEU A 78 11.26 0.03 0.88
C LEU A 78 12.68 0.18 0.33
N VAL A 79 13.54 0.83 1.11
CA VAL A 79 14.95 1.08 0.77
C VAL A 79 15.83 0.15 1.58
N PHE A 80 16.71 -0.54 0.88
CA PHE A 80 17.66 -1.49 1.47
C PHE A 80 19.06 -1.19 0.96
N VAL A 81 20.05 -1.48 1.79
CA VAL A 81 21.47 -1.52 1.41
C VAL A 81 22.01 -2.93 1.55
N LYS A 82 23.09 -3.23 0.82
CA LYS A 82 23.87 -4.45 1.03
C LYS A 82 24.85 -4.19 2.18
N GLY A 83 24.82 -5.07 3.18
CA GLY A 83 25.82 -5.08 4.25
C GLY A 83 27.21 -5.48 3.76
#